data_AF-A0AAN7CER5-F1
#
_entry.id   AF-A0AAN7CER5-F1
#
_cell.length_a   1.000
_cell.length_b   1.000
_cell.length_c   1.000
_cell.angle_alpha   90.00
_cell.angle_beta   90.00
_cell.angle_gamma   90.00
#
_symmetry.space_group_name_H-M   'P 1'
#
loop_
_entity.id
_entity.type
_entity.pdbx_description
1 polymer ?
#
loop_
_entity_poly.entity_id
_entity_poly.type
_entity_poly.pdbx_seq_one_letter_code
_entity_poly.pdbx_strand_id
1 'polypeptide(L)'
;MALVSALRFPYRESREGFWGEQTSTLNWCEEDYNITFYCAEVVNTLTNLVFMWLGFKGLRNVLAYSHSRVFILVYLGYLVVGLGSMAFHTTLKYEMQLADELPMIYTVCIMAFATFSYRRPVKVQIIVAAALVGLAVFITVYYLYAKDPVFHQVAYGVLTAGLIFRGFYVMERDLRPKLSQRNPVESDQYMREMYKLALTGILMFLAGFFIWNVDNIFCHHLTTTKNAMLLPWSVILEGHGWWHVLTGLAYHMILWRVWLNRCLDGSENEFMLDWVPLRSVPQVLLREVETQAIAAQQQISLVRTQVASKQREMRLAQLTRSEISSLPPDTAVYEGVGKISCRLVRFVAVPVPTLQEKLGSQMKDIETEVDALGKRLHYLETTAKNSQEHIEKILKGGGQP
;
A
#
# COMPACT_ATOMS: atom_id res chain seq x y z
N MET A 1 9.18 32.12 -9.58
CA MET A 1 8.12 32.96 -8.97
C MET A 1 6.88 33.12 -9.85
N ALA A 2 7.00 33.27 -11.19
CA ALA A 2 5.85 33.45 -12.09
C ALA A 2 4.83 32.28 -12.13
N LEU A 3 5.29 31.02 -12.04
CA LEU A 3 4.39 29.85 -12.06
C LEU A 3 3.55 29.73 -10.77
N VAL A 4 4.12 30.13 -9.63
CA VAL A 4 3.47 30.06 -8.30
C VAL A 4 2.43 31.16 -8.12
N SER A 5 2.58 32.31 -8.80
CA SER A 5 1.52 33.33 -8.85
C SER A 5 0.45 33.03 -9.89
N ALA A 6 0.77 32.30 -10.96
CA ALA A 6 -0.18 31.91 -12.01
C ALA A 6 -1.20 30.85 -11.56
N LEU A 7 -0.90 30.09 -10.51
CA LEU A 7 -1.76 29.03 -9.95
C LEU A 7 -2.38 29.46 -8.61
N ARG A 8 -2.85 30.71 -8.50
CA ARG A 8 -3.55 31.19 -7.29
C ARG A 8 -5.02 31.45 -7.61
N PHE A 9 -5.90 30.74 -6.92
CA PHE A 9 -7.35 30.96 -7.01
C PHE A 9 -7.89 31.49 -5.67
N PRO A 10 -8.86 32.42 -5.70
CA PRO A 10 -9.50 32.92 -4.49
C PRO A 10 -10.00 31.77 -3.61
N TYR A 11 -9.61 31.80 -2.33
CA TYR A 11 -10.32 31.04 -1.30
C TYR A 11 -11.61 31.81 -1.02
N ARG A 12 -12.75 31.25 -1.40
CA ARG A 12 -14.06 31.90 -1.32
C ARG A 12 -14.68 31.64 0.05
N GLU A 13 -15.45 32.60 0.53
CA GLU A 13 -16.29 32.40 1.71
C GLU A 13 -17.39 31.37 1.41
N SER A 14 -17.89 30.74 2.48
CA SER A 14 -19.03 29.83 2.45
C SER A 14 -20.23 30.44 1.70
N ARG A 15 -20.91 29.59 0.92
CA ARG A 15 -22.02 30.00 0.04
C ARG A 15 -23.03 28.88 -0.16
N GLU A 16 -24.21 29.25 -0.64
CA GLU A 16 -25.23 28.26 -1.02
C GLU A 16 -24.71 27.29 -2.09
N GLY A 17 -25.00 26.01 -1.88
CA GLY A 17 -24.55 24.93 -2.74
C GLY A 17 -25.66 23.97 -3.12
N PHE A 18 -25.30 22.97 -3.94
CA PHE A 18 -26.23 22.06 -4.57
C PHE A 18 -27.14 21.29 -3.59
N TRP A 19 -26.61 20.89 -2.44
CA TRP A 19 -27.37 20.09 -1.47
C TRP A 19 -28.26 20.92 -0.54
N GLY A 20 -28.30 22.25 -0.68
CA GLY A 20 -29.06 23.14 0.18
C GLY A 20 -28.45 23.32 1.58
N GLU A 21 -29.23 23.85 2.52
CA GLU A 21 -28.76 24.23 3.85
C GLU A 21 -28.23 23.05 4.68
N GLN A 22 -27.22 23.32 5.52
CA GLN A 22 -26.70 22.35 6.46
C GLN A 22 -27.78 21.90 7.45
N THR A 23 -27.88 20.59 7.69
CA THR A 23 -28.75 20.00 8.72
C THR A 23 -27.99 19.18 9.76
N SER A 24 -26.71 18.90 9.51
CA SER A 24 -25.81 18.24 10.46
C SER A 24 -25.63 19.07 11.74
N THR A 25 -25.33 18.39 12.84
CA THR A 25 -25.07 19.05 14.14
C THR A 25 -23.71 19.73 14.19
N LEU A 26 -22.85 19.45 13.21
CA LEU A 26 -21.47 19.94 13.12
C LEU A 26 -21.09 20.32 11.69
N ASN A 27 -20.25 21.35 11.59
CA ASN A 27 -19.59 21.85 10.38
C ASN A 27 -18.11 22.03 10.72
N TRP A 28 -17.21 21.74 9.78
CA TRP A 28 -15.77 21.81 10.01
C TRP A 28 -15.19 23.13 9.51
N CYS A 29 -13.87 23.27 9.60
CA CYS A 29 -13.22 24.54 9.29
C CYS A 29 -13.06 24.83 7.78
N GLU A 30 -13.28 23.83 6.91
CA GLU A 30 -13.23 24.03 5.46
C GLU A 30 -14.45 24.87 5.02
N GLU A 31 -14.24 25.92 4.21
CA GLU A 31 -15.36 26.77 3.79
C GLU A 31 -16.30 26.04 2.82
N ASP A 32 -17.60 26.03 3.13
CA ASP A 32 -18.59 25.31 2.35
C ASP A 32 -18.70 25.80 0.91
N TYR A 33 -18.66 24.86 -0.02
CA TYR A 33 -18.76 25.09 -1.46
C TYR A 33 -17.71 26.06 -2.00
N ASN A 34 -16.58 26.24 -1.29
CA ASN A 34 -15.47 27.10 -1.66
C ASN A 34 -14.91 26.77 -3.05
N ILE A 35 -14.60 25.49 -3.27
CA ILE A 35 -13.98 24.99 -4.51
C ILE A 35 -15.02 24.73 -5.60
N THR A 36 -16.15 24.09 -5.26
CA THR A 36 -17.18 23.67 -6.22
C THR A 36 -18.60 23.82 -5.65
N PHE A 37 -19.59 24.00 -6.52
CA PHE A 37 -21.01 24.09 -6.15
C PHE A 37 -21.61 22.74 -5.72
N TYR A 38 -20.98 21.62 -6.09
CA TYR A 38 -21.56 20.28 -5.90
C TYR A 38 -21.12 19.55 -4.63
N CYS A 39 -20.08 20.03 -3.96
CA CYS A 39 -19.47 19.38 -2.79
C CYS A 39 -19.14 20.48 -1.78
N ALA A 40 -19.70 20.36 -0.57
CA ALA A 40 -19.53 21.35 0.47
C ALA A 40 -18.07 21.47 0.90
N GLU A 41 -17.46 20.39 1.37
CA GLU A 41 -16.06 20.38 1.81
C GLU A 41 -15.25 19.43 0.92
N VAL A 42 -14.58 19.97 -0.10
CA VAL A 42 -13.91 19.19 -1.14
C VAL A 42 -12.66 18.50 -0.61
N VAL A 43 -11.86 19.18 0.20
CA VAL A 43 -10.63 18.60 0.75
C VAL A 43 -10.98 17.50 1.75
N ASN A 44 -11.93 17.75 2.66
CA ASN A 44 -12.42 16.75 3.60
C ASN A 44 -13.06 15.56 2.88
N THR A 45 -13.79 15.78 1.78
CA THR A 45 -14.32 14.67 0.96
C THR A 45 -13.23 13.87 0.26
N LEU A 46 -12.29 14.51 -0.43
CA LEU A 46 -11.29 13.80 -1.26
C LEU A 46 -10.22 13.10 -0.41
N THR A 47 -9.90 13.62 0.76
CA THR A 47 -8.93 12.99 1.67
C THR A 47 -9.38 11.60 2.13
N ASN A 48 -10.68 11.32 2.12
CA ASN A 48 -11.24 10.00 2.40
C ASN A 48 -10.95 8.92 1.33
N LEU A 49 -10.42 9.29 0.16
CA LEU A 49 -9.95 8.32 -0.84
C LEU A 49 -8.85 7.39 -0.28
N VAL A 50 -8.14 7.81 0.77
CA VAL A 50 -7.19 6.94 1.50
C VAL A 50 -7.89 5.73 2.11
N PHE A 51 -9.10 5.90 2.65
CA PHE A 51 -9.89 4.81 3.22
C PHE A 51 -10.34 3.85 2.13
N MET A 52 -10.76 4.38 0.98
CA MET A 52 -11.14 3.57 -0.17
C MET A 52 -9.96 2.73 -0.66
N TRP A 53 -8.81 3.36 -0.91
CA TRP A 53 -7.64 2.67 -1.41
C TRP A 53 -7.13 1.59 -0.44
N LEU A 54 -6.95 1.93 0.84
CA LEU A 54 -6.43 1.00 1.85
C LEU A 54 -7.44 -0.09 2.19
N GLY A 55 -8.73 0.25 2.24
CA GLY A 55 -9.82 -0.69 2.48
C GLY A 55 -9.90 -1.75 1.39
N PHE A 56 -9.88 -1.35 0.11
CA PHE A 56 -9.85 -2.30 -1.01
C PHE A 56 -8.57 -3.12 -1.04
N LYS A 57 -7.41 -2.48 -0.82
CA LYS A 57 -6.12 -3.19 -0.76
C LYS A 57 -6.14 -4.28 0.33
N GLY A 58 -6.58 -3.92 1.53
CA GLY A 58 -6.62 -4.84 2.65
C GLY A 58 -7.68 -5.94 2.53
N LEU A 59 -8.86 -5.61 2.01
CA LEU A 59 -9.90 -6.60 1.68
C LEU A 59 -9.38 -7.62 0.66
N ARG A 60 -8.74 -7.14 -0.41
CA ARG A 60 -8.10 -8.02 -1.40
C ARG A 60 -7.08 -8.94 -0.75
N ASN A 61 -6.23 -8.40 0.12
CA ASN A 61 -5.20 -9.20 0.81
C ASN A 61 -5.80 -10.24 1.76
N VAL A 62 -6.89 -9.92 2.49
CA VAL A 62 -7.58 -10.88 3.34
C VAL A 62 -8.13 -12.06 2.56
N LEU A 63 -8.74 -11.80 1.41
CA LEU A 63 -9.30 -12.83 0.54
C LEU A 63 -8.19 -13.66 -0.10
N ALA A 64 -7.20 -12.98 -0.66
CA ALA A 64 -6.02 -13.57 -1.30
C ALA A 64 -5.23 -14.53 -0.41
N TYR A 65 -4.91 -14.09 0.79
CA TYR A 65 -4.02 -14.78 1.70
C TYR A 65 -4.79 -15.57 2.77
N SER A 66 -6.10 -15.76 2.55
CA SER A 66 -7.02 -16.51 3.42
C SER A 66 -6.90 -16.12 4.89
N HIS A 67 -6.83 -14.82 5.16
CA HIS A 67 -6.86 -14.29 6.54
C HIS A 67 -8.21 -14.60 7.20
N SER A 68 -8.27 -14.51 8.53
CA SER A 68 -9.49 -14.79 9.27
C SER A 68 -10.66 -13.96 8.71
N ARG A 69 -11.79 -14.63 8.45
CA ARG A 69 -12.96 -14.03 7.78
C ARG A 69 -13.53 -12.82 8.52
N VAL A 70 -13.28 -12.70 9.83
CA VAL A 70 -13.68 -11.51 10.61
C VAL A 70 -13.05 -10.23 10.07
N PHE A 71 -11.84 -10.31 9.49
CA PHE A 71 -11.19 -9.15 8.91
C PHE A 71 -11.88 -8.66 7.64
N ILE A 72 -12.61 -9.52 6.91
CA ILE A 72 -13.46 -9.09 5.78
C ILE A 72 -14.44 -8.02 6.29
N LEU A 73 -15.13 -8.29 7.40
CA LEU A 73 -16.07 -7.35 8.00
C LEU A 73 -15.40 -6.08 8.53
N VAL A 74 -14.18 -6.20 9.07
CA VAL A 74 -13.38 -5.03 9.48
C VAL A 74 -13.06 -4.13 8.29
N TYR A 75 -12.59 -4.68 7.18
CA TYR A 75 -12.27 -3.89 5.98
C TYR A 75 -13.51 -3.32 5.30
N LEU A 76 -14.62 -4.05 5.31
CA LEU A 76 -15.89 -3.51 4.85
C LEU A 76 -16.36 -2.36 5.75
N GLY A 77 -16.27 -2.49 7.07
CA GLY A 77 -16.56 -1.41 8.01
C GLY A 77 -15.67 -0.18 7.77
N TYR A 78 -14.37 -0.39 7.55
CA TYR A 78 -13.42 0.66 7.22
C TYR A 78 -13.75 1.38 5.88
N LEU A 79 -14.21 0.65 4.86
CA LEU A 79 -14.71 1.24 3.61
C LEU A 79 -16.02 2.01 3.82
N VAL A 80 -16.93 1.49 4.65
CA VAL A 80 -18.19 2.16 4.97
C VAL A 80 -17.95 3.48 5.71
N VAL A 81 -17.00 3.53 6.66
CA VAL A 81 -16.58 4.79 7.29
C VAL A 81 -16.10 5.80 6.25
N GLY A 82 -15.20 5.39 5.35
CA GLY A 82 -14.71 6.28 4.29
C GLY A 82 -15.82 6.79 3.36
N LEU A 83 -16.73 5.92 2.92
CA LEU A 83 -17.87 6.30 2.09
C LEU A 83 -18.87 7.21 2.82
N GLY A 84 -19.13 6.92 4.10
CA GLY A 84 -19.97 7.73 4.97
C GLY A 84 -19.40 9.13 5.14
N SER A 85 -18.12 9.23 5.48
CA SER A 85 -17.39 10.50 5.59
C SER A 85 -17.42 11.28 4.27
N MET A 86 -17.15 10.63 3.13
CA MET A 86 -17.28 11.27 1.81
C MET A 86 -18.69 11.84 1.58
N ALA A 87 -19.73 11.05 1.88
CA ALA A 87 -21.11 11.49 1.70
C ALA A 87 -21.47 12.63 2.67
N PHE A 88 -20.96 12.59 3.89
CA PHE A 88 -21.15 13.64 4.89
C PHE A 88 -20.51 14.95 4.44
N HIS A 89 -19.21 14.96 4.15
CA HIS A 89 -18.49 16.17 3.72
C HIS A 89 -18.96 16.71 2.37
N THR A 90 -19.56 15.87 1.52
CA THR A 90 -20.17 16.35 0.28
C THR A 90 -21.47 17.12 0.54
N THR A 91 -22.25 16.73 1.54
CA THR A 91 -23.67 17.14 1.67
C THR A 91 -24.02 17.92 2.94
N LEU A 92 -23.24 17.76 4.02
CA LEU A 92 -23.47 18.30 5.37
C LEU A 92 -24.88 18.02 5.91
N LYS A 93 -25.38 16.81 5.61
CA LYS A 93 -26.70 16.34 6.07
C LYS A 93 -26.58 15.46 7.31
N TYR A 94 -27.55 15.59 8.21
CA TYR A 94 -27.58 14.81 9.45
C TYR A 94 -27.60 13.30 9.18
N GLU A 95 -28.33 12.85 8.16
CA GLU A 95 -28.39 11.44 7.77
C GLU A 95 -27.02 10.91 7.32
N MET A 96 -26.26 11.74 6.61
CA MET A 96 -24.91 11.36 6.17
C MET A 96 -23.88 11.49 7.29
N GLN A 97 -24.06 12.42 8.22
CA GLN A 97 -23.27 12.50 9.45
C GLN A 97 -23.39 11.19 10.26
N LEU A 98 -24.62 10.65 10.40
CA LEU A 98 -24.83 9.34 11.01
C LEU A 98 -24.13 8.21 10.24
N ALA A 99 -24.13 8.29 8.90
CA ALA A 99 -23.44 7.33 8.04
C ALA A 99 -21.91 7.40 8.14
N ASP A 100 -21.34 8.51 8.60
CA ASP A 100 -19.91 8.67 8.90
C ASP A 100 -19.58 8.15 10.32
N GLU A 101 -20.25 8.72 11.33
CA GLU A 101 -19.89 8.52 12.73
C GLU A 101 -20.27 7.13 13.26
N LEU A 102 -21.47 6.63 12.97
CA LEU A 102 -21.93 5.36 13.55
C LEU A 102 -21.11 4.14 13.08
N PRO A 103 -20.75 4.01 11.79
CA PRO A 103 -19.87 2.93 11.33
C PRO A 103 -18.50 2.88 12.00
N MET A 104 -17.99 3.98 12.55
CA MET A 104 -16.76 3.97 13.34
C MET A 104 -16.93 3.09 14.59
N ILE A 105 -18.03 3.26 15.33
CA ILE A 105 -18.36 2.44 16.50
C ILE A 105 -18.54 0.98 16.09
N TYR A 106 -19.29 0.72 15.02
CA TYR A 106 -19.56 -0.63 14.55
C TYR A 106 -18.29 -1.38 14.16
N THR A 107 -17.36 -0.69 13.47
CA THR A 107 -16.08 -1.26 13.06
C THR A 107 -15.20 -1.59 14.27
N VAL A 108 -15.18 -0.72 15.30
CA VAL A 108 -14.47 -1.02 16.55
C VAL A 108 -15.10 -2.18 17.30
N CYS A 109 -16.43 -2.30 17.32
CA CYS A 109 -17.13 -3.44 17.89
C CYS A 109 -16.79 -4.75 17.13
N ILE A 110 -16.71 -4.74 15.81
CA ILE A 110 -16.28 -5.91 15.01
C ILE A 110 -14.84 -6.29 15.34
N MET A 111 -13.94 -5.31 15.48
CA MET A 111 -12.56 -5.56 15.88
C MET A 111 -12.46 -6.08 17.33
N ALA A 112 -13.29 -5.56 18.24
CA ALA A 112 -13.43 -6.10 19.59
C ALA A 112 -13.93 -7.54 19.57
N PHE A 113 -14.89 -7.87 18.70
CA PHE A 113 -15.32 -9.25 18.51
C PHE A 113 -14.15 -10.14 18.05
N ALA A 114 -13.37 -9.72 17.04
CA ALA A 114 -12.16 -10.42 16.62
C ALA A 114 -11.14 -10.63 17.77
N THR A 115 -11.25 -9.83 18.83
CA THR A 115 -10.41 -9.88 20.03
C THR A 115 -10.88 -10.77 21.13
N PHE A 116 -12.11 -10.59 21.54
CA PHE A 116 -12.65 -11.32 22.67
C PHE A 116 -13.13 -12.71 22.26
N SER A 117 -13.44 -12.94 20.98
CA SER A 117 -13.87 -14.25 20.45
C SER A 117 -12.72 -15.18 20.06
N TYR A 118 -11.48 -14.69 19.92
CA TYR A 118 -10.36 -15.47 19.40
C TYR A 118 -10.13 -16.76 20.19
N ARG A 119 -10.20 -17.90 19.48
CA ARG A 119 -10.09 -19.27 20.02
C ARG A 119 -11.01 -19.57 21.22
N ARG A 120 -12.14 -18.85 21.35
CA ARG A 120 -13.15 -19.14 22.37
C ARG A 120 -14.20 -20.12 21.84
N PRO A 121 -14.84 -20.93 22.71
CA PRO A 121 -15.96 -21.78 22.33
C PRO A 121 -17.11 -20.96 21.72
N VAL A 122 -17.86 -21.55 20.78
CA VAL A 122 -18.97 -20.89 20.07
C VAL A 122 -19.95 -20.19 21.00
N LYS A 123 -20.29 -20.80 22.15
CA LYS A 123 -21.15 -20.20 23.17
C LYS A 123 -20.63 -18.85 23.66
N VAL A 124 -19.32 -18.75 23.92
CA VAL A 124 -18.67 -17.51 24.38
C VAL A 124 -18.62 -16.50 23.23
N GLN A 125 -18.36 -16.94 21.99
CA GLN A 125 -18.40 -16.05 20.83
C GLN A 125 -19.77 -15.41 20.65
N ILE A 126 -20.85 -16.18 20.79
CA ILE A 126 -22.23 -15.68 20.72
C ILE A 126 -22.50 -14.66 21.82
N ILE A 127 -22.07 -14.92 23.06
CA ILE A 127 -22.24 -13.98 24.19
C ILE A 127 -21.48 -12.67 23.92
N VAL A 128 -20.23 -12.76 23.46
CA VAL A 128 -19.42 -11.59 23.12
C VAL A 128 -20.06 -10.80 21.98
N ALA A 129 -20.54 -11.48 20.92
CA ALA A 129 -21.24 -10.83 19.82
C ALA A 129 -22.52 -10.13 20.30
N ALA A 130 -23.35 -10.79 21.09
CA ALA A 130 -24.57 -10.22 21.64
C ALA A 130 -24.29 -8.99 22.52
N ALA A 131 -23.25 -9.04 23.36
CA ALA A 131 -22.86 -7.92 24.19
C ALA A 131 -22.38 -6.71 23.36
N LEU A 132 -21.55 -6.95 22.33
CA LEU A 132 -21.04 -5.89 21.46
C LEU A 132 -22.12 -5.28 20.56
N VAL A 133 -23.05 -6.10 20.05
CA VAL A 133 -24.23 -5.62 19.33
C VAL A 133 -25.13 -4.81 20.25
N GLY A 134 -25.41 -5.29 21.47
CA GLY A 134 -26.17 -4.55 22.47
C GLY A 134 -25.54 -3.20 22.80
N LEU A 135 -24.21 -3.15 22.95
CA LEU A 135 -23.48 -1.91 23.17
C LEU A 135 -23.58 -0.95 21.96
N ALA A 136 -23.39 -1.45 20.74
CA ALA A 136 -23.51 -0.65 19.53
C ALA A 136 -24.92 -0.08 19.35
N VAL A 137 -25.96 -0.88 19.62
CA VAL A 137 -27.35 -0.44 19.60
C VAL A 137 -27.61 0.62 20.67
N PHE A 138 -27.14 0.40 21.90
CA PHE A 138 -27.27 1.38 22.98
C PHE A 138 -26.64 2.73 22.62
N ILE A 139 -25.38 2.72 22.15
CA ILE A 139 -24.68 3.94 21.71
C ILE A 139 -25.45 4.62 20.58
N THR A 140 -25.93 3.86 19.59
CA THR A 140 -26.69 4.39 18.45
C THR A 140 -27.99 5.06 18.89
N VAL A 141 -28.80 4.36 19.70
CA VAL A 141 -30.10 4.88 20.17
C VAL A 141 -29.90 6.13 21.02
N TYR A 142 -28.93 6.10 21.94
CA TYR A 142 -28.62 7.27 22.74
C TYR A 142 -28.13 8.43 21.87
N TYR A 143 -27.27 8.17 20.88
CA TYR A 143 -26.75 9.20 19.99
C TYR A 143 -27.84 9.86 19.13
N LEU A 144 -28.78 9.06 18.61
CA LEU A 144 -29.94 9.57 17.86
C LEU A 144 -30.86 10.45 18.71
N TYR A 145 -30.97 10.13 20.00
CA TYR A 145 -31.78 10.90 20.94
C TYR A 145 -31.08 12.18 21.41
N ALA A 146 -29.84 12.06 21.87
CA ALA A 146 -29.07 13.16 22.47
C ALA A 146 -28.51 14.13 21.42
N LYS A 147 -28.18 13.64 20.22
CA LYS A 147 -27.54 14.40 19.12
C LYS A 147 -26.28 15.15 19.55
N ASP A 148 -25.57 14.62 20.54
CA ASP A 148 -24.36 15.20 21.10
C ASP A 148 -23.11 14.51 20.51
N PRO A 149 -22.37 15.16 19.60
CA PRO A 149 -21.19 14.56 18.98
C PRO A 149 -20.07 14.27 19.98
N VAL A 150 -20.02 14.96 21.13
CA VAL A 150 -19.01 14.70 22.17
C VAL A 150 -19.23 13.33 22.80
N PHE A 151 -20.48 12.93 23.03
CA PHE A 151 -20.79 11.58 23.51
C PHE A 151 -20.24 10.50 22.57
N HIS A 152 -20.45 10.67 21.27
CA HIS A 152 -19.92 9.73 20.26
C HIS A 152 -18.39 9.67 20.32
N GLN A 153 -17.72 10.82 20.32
CA GLN A 153 -16.25 10.91 20.35
C GLN A 153 -15.67 10.21 21.59
N VAL A 154 -16.26 10.44 22.77
CA VAL A 154 -15.84 9.79 24.01
C VAL A 154 -16.07 8.28 23.96
N ALA A 155 -17.25 7.84 23.49
CA ALA A 155 -17.56 6.42 23.37
C ALA A 155 -16.58 5.71 22.42
N TYR A 156 -16.31 6.31 21.25
CA TYR A 156 -15.33 5.81 20.28
C TYR A 156 -13.92 5.76 20.86
N GLY A 157 -13.50 6.82 21.55
CA GLY A 157 -12.17 6.92 22.18
C GLY A 157 -11.95 5.85 23.25
N VAL A 158 -12.92 5.66 24.15
CA VAL A 158 -12.85 4.65 25.23
C VAL A 158 -12.80 3.24 24.65
N LEU A 159 -13.67 2.93 23.68
CA LEU A 159 -13.69 1.63 23.02
C LEU A 159 -12.37 1.32 22.32
N THR A 160 -11.84 2.30 21.57
CA THR A 160 -10.58 2.16 20.82
C THR A 160 -9.40 1.99 21.77
N ALA A 161 -9.30 2.79 22.82
CA ALA A 161 -8.24 2.68 23.81
C ALA A 161 -8.27 1.30 24.51
N GLY A 162 -9.45 0.86 24.97
CA GLY A 162 -9.63 -0.44 25.61
C GLY A 162 -9.21 -1.61 24.70
N LEU A 163 -9.53 -1.51 23.41
CA LEU A 163 -9.13 -2.49 22.41
C LEU A 163 -7.61 -2.52 22.16
N ILE A 164 -6.96 -1.36 22.10
CA ILE A 164 -5.50 -1.25 21.97
C ILE A 164 -4.80 -1.86 23.19
N PHE A 165 -5.22 -1.50 24.41
CA PHE A 165 -4.66 -2.08 25.63
C PHE A 165 -4.83 -3.59 25.68
N ARG A 166 -6.02 -4.10 25.32
CA ARG A 166 -6.25 -5.54 25.22
C ARG A 166 -5.36 -6.18 24.16
N GLY A 167 -5.15 -5.53 23.01
CA GLY A 167 -4.25 -5.99 21.96
C GLY A 167 -2.81 -6.15 22.44
N PHE A 168 -2.26 -5.13 23.14
CA PHE A 168 -0.93 -5.21 23.75
C PHE A 168 -0.85 -6.31 24.81
N TYR A 169 -1.89 -6.46 25.64
CA TYR A 169 -1.94 -7.58 26.59
C TYR A 169 -1.83 -8.93 25.88
N VAL A 170 -2.63 -9.16 24.82
CA VAL A 170 -2.57 -10.41 24.05
C VAL A 170 -1.18 -10.61 23.45
N MET A 171 -0.61 -9.56 22.87
CA MET A 171 0.72 -9.62 22.26
C MET A 171 1.82 -9.98 23.29
N GLU A 172 1.80 -9.37 24.47
CA GLU A 172 2.84 -9.56 25.48
C GLU A 172 2.63 -10.80 26.34
N ARG A 173 1.40 -11.09 26.75
CA ARG A 173 1.09 -12.21 27.66
C ARG A 173 0.79 -13.51 26.93
N ASP A 174 0.09 -13.44 25.80
CA ASP A 174 -0.36 -14.66 25.11
C ASP A 174 0.58 -15.05 23.97
N LEU A 175 1.05 -14.10 23.16
CA LEU A 175 1.91 -14.36 22.00
C LEU A 175 3.39 -14.51 22.37
N ARG A 176 4.01 -13.51 23.02
CA ARG A 176 5.47 -13.49 23.24
C ARG A 176 6.01 -14.81 23.81
N PRO A 177 5.44 -15.42 24.88
CA PRO A 177 5.97 -16.66 25.41
C PRO A 177 5.90 -17.83 24.41
N LYS A 178 4.78 -17.94 23.67
CA LYS A 178 4.58 -18.99 22.66
C LYS A 178 5.53 -18.81 21.48
N LEU A 179 5.72 -17.57 21.06
CA LEU A 179 6.60 -17.23 19.95
C LEU A 179 8.07 -17.51 20.30
N SER A 180 8.53 -17.15 21.49
CA SER A 180 9.88 -17.46 21.96
C SER A 180 10.13 -18.96 22.12
N GLN A 181 9.10 -19.75 22.42
CA GLN A 181 9.20 -21.22 22.45
C GLN A 181 9.27 -21.83 21.05
N ARG A 182 8.48 -21.33 20.09
CA ARG A 182 8.44 -21.86 18.73
C ARG A 182 9.64 -21.44 17.88
N ASN A 183 10.04 -20.16 17.98
CA ASN A 183 11.05 -19.53 17.13
C ASN A 183 11.99 -18.64 17.97
N PRO A 184 12.89 -19.21 18.79
CA PRO A 184 13.72 -18.44 19.74
C PRO A 184 14.69 -17.44 19.07
N VAL A 185 15.10 -17.69 17.82
CA VAL A 185 16.04 -16.84 17.09
C VAL A 185 15.33 -15.63 16.47
N GLU A 186 14.15 -15.84 15.89
CA GLU A 186 13.40 -14.80 15.16
C GLU A 186 12.33 -14.10 16.03
N SER A 187 12.05 -14.58 17.25
CA SER A 187 10.97 -14.03 18.10
C SER A 187 11.11 -12.53 18.33
N ASP A 188 12.33 -12.06 18.54
CA ASP A 188 12.60 -10.64 18.78
C ASP A 188 12.36 -9.77 17.53
N GLN A 189 12.57 -10.33 16.34
CA GLN A 189 12.29 -9.64 15.09
C GLN A 189 10.77 -9.44 14.93
N TYR A 190 9.99 -10.52 15.07
CA TYR A 190 8.53 -10.46 14.96
C TYR A 190 7.90 -9.51 15.99
N MET A 191 8.37 -9.53 17.23
CA MET A 191 7.90 -8.59 18.25
C MET A 191 8.25 -7.14 17.87
N ARG A 192 9.45 -6.89 17.36
CA ARG A 192 9.85 -5.55 16.90
C ARG A 192 8.98 -5.06 15.75
N GLU A 193 8.65 -5.93 14.80
CA GLU A 193 7.72 -5.62 13.70
C GLU A 193 6.32 -5.25 14.23
N MET A 194 5.79 -6.04 15.18
CA MET A 194 4.51 -5.74 15.82
C MET A 194 4.51 -4.40 16.55
N TYR A 195 5.56 -4.11 17.34
CA TYR A 195 5.71 -2.83 18.01
C TYR A 195 5.79 -1.67 17.04
N LYS A 196 6.55 -1.82 15.94
CA LYS A 196 6.64 -0.76 14.94
C LYS A 196 5.27 -0.48 14.31
N LEU A 197 4.51 -1.51 13.90
CA LEU A 197 3.15 -1.33 13.37
C LEU A 197 2.23 -0.65 14.40
N ALA A 198 2.22 -1.16 15.64
CA ALA A 198 1.40 -0.65 16.75
C ALA A 198 1.72 0.81 17.10
N LEU A 199 3.00 1.15 17.24
CA LEU A 199 3.41 2.51 17.58
C LEU A 199 3.19 3.47 16.41
N THR A 200 3.49 3.07 15.17
CA THR A 200 3.27 3.93 14.01
C THR A 200 1.79 4.29 13.85
N GLY A 201 0.87 3.33 13.95
CA GLY A 201 -0.55 3.66 13.83
C GLY A 201 -1.11 4.46 15.02
N ILE A 202 -0.64 4.21 16.25
CA ILE A 202 -1.01 5.04 17.41
C ILE A 202 -0.52 6.47 17.22
N LEU A 203 0.73 6.66 16.81
CA LEU A 203 1.29 7.98 16.56
C LEU A 203 0.58 8.70 15.42
N MET A 204 0.24 8.01 14.33
CA MET A 204 -0.56 8.59 13.24
C MET A 204 -1.94 9.03 13.73
N PHE A 205 -2.65 8.18 14.50
CA PHE A 205 -3.95 8.52 15.06
C PHE A 205 -3.88 9.72 16.00
N LEU A 206 -2.91 9.74 16.93
CA LEU A 206 -2.73 10.85 17.88
C LEU A 206 -2.30 12.14 17.18
N ALA A 207 -1.44 12.07 16.17
CA ALA A 207 -1.06 13.22 15.36
C ALA A 207 -2.27 13.78 14.59
N GLY A 208 -3.08 12.90 14.00
CA GLY A 208 -4.36 13.28 13.41
C GLY A 208 -5.26 13.96 14.43
N PHE A 209 -5.46 13.35 15.60
CA PHE A 209 -6.34 13.88 16.65
C PHE A 209 -5.87 15.25 17.12
N PHE A 210 -4.56 15.44 17.24
CA PHE A 210 -3.98 16.74 17.55
C PHE A 210 -4.30 17.79 16.47
N ILE A 211 -4.06 17.47 15.19
CA ILE A 211 -4.36 18.38 14.07
C ILE A 211 -5.85 18.69 14.01
N TRP A 212 -6.70 17.70 14.22
CA TRP A 212 -8.15 17.86 14.31
C TRP A 212 -8.55 18.86 15.40
N ASN A 213 -7.97 18.78 16.60
CA ASN A 213 -8.24 19.76 17.66
C ASN A 213 -7.72 21.15 17.31
N VAL A 214 -6.55 21.26 16.66
CA VAL A 214 -6.03 22.54 16.18
C VAL A 214 -6.99 23.18 15.17
N ASP A 215 -7.53 22.39 14.25
CA ASP A 215 -8.50 22.82 13.25
C ASP A 215 -9.78 23.37 13.91
N ASN A 216 -10.33 22.65 14.90
CA ASN A 216 -11.53 23.07 15.62
C ASN A 216 -11.30 24.34 16.47
N ILE A 217 -10.20 24.42 17.21
CA ILE A 217 -9.95 25.51 18.17
C ILE A 217 -9.48 26.78 17.48
N PHE A 218 -8.60 26.66 16.49
CA PHE A 218 -7.96 27.81 15.83
C PHE A 218 -8.56 28.12 14.46
N CYS A 219 -9.76 27.61 14.15
CA CYS A 219 -10.36 27.73 12.83
C CYS A 219 -10.35 29.16 12.28
N HIS A 220 -10.75 30.16 13.08
CA HIS A 220 -10.78 31.55 12.64
C HIS A 220 -9.40 32.07 12.16
N HIS A 221 -8.33 31.71 12.87
CA HIS A 221 -6.96 32.07 12.50
C HIS A 221 -6.47 31.30 11.28
N LEU A 222 -6.81 30.02 11.18
CA LEU A 222 -6.51 29.18 10.02
C LEU A 222 -7.20 29.72 8.77
N THR A 223 -8.50 30.02 8.82
CA THR A 223 -9.27 30.59 7.71
C THR A 223 -8.73 31.95 7.26
N THR A 224 -8.35 32.84 8.19
CA THR A 224 -7.68 34.10 7.84
C THR A 224 -6.39 33.85 7.05
N THR A 225 -5.62 32.83 7.46
CA THR A 225 -4.38 32.44 6.78
C THR A 225 -4.65 31.77 5.43
N LYS A 226 -5.70 30.94 5.32
CA LYS A 226 -6.16 30.31 4.08
C LYS A 226 -6.52 31.37 3.03
N ASN A 227 -7.23 32.42 3.44
CA ASN A 227 -7.57 33.56 2.59
C ASN A 227 -6.33 34.33 2.08
N ALA A 228 -5.27 34.41 2.88
CA ALA A 228 -4.01 35.03 2.45
C ALA A 228 -3.16 34.12 1.53
N MET A 229 -3.17 32.81 1.77
CA MET A 229 -2.38 31.82 1.01
C MET A 229 -2.98 31.50 -0.36
N LEU A 230 -4.32 31.54 -0.47
CA LEU A 230 -5.09 31.19 -1.67
C LEU A 230 -4.94 29.71 -2.08
N LEU A 231 -5.88 29.22 -2.89
CA LEU A 231 -5.80 27.87 -3.46
C LEU A 231 -4.69 27.82 -4.52
N PRO A 232 -4.01 26.66 -4.69
CA PRO A 232 -4.21 25.39 -3.97
C PRO A 232 -3.41 25.31 -2.67
N TRP A 233 -2.63 26.34 -2.31
CA TRP A 233 -1.71 26.27 -1.19
C TRP A 233 -2.41 26.26 0.17
N SER A 234 -3.59 26.86 0.27
CA SER A 234 -4.42 26.85 1.48
C SER A 234 -4.88 25.44 1.89
N VAL A 235 -4.89 24.45 0.98
CA VAL A 235 -5.26 23.06 1.26
C VAL A 235 -4.41 22.43 2.37
N ILE A 236 -3.15 22.87 2.54
CA ILE A 236 -2.29 22.37 3.61
C ILE A 236 -2.82 22.71 5.02
N LEU A 237 -3.64 23.76 5.13
CA LEU A 237 -4.22 24.23 6.38
C LEU A 237 -5.59 23.61 6.68
N GLU A 238 -6.12 22.75 5.81
CA GLU A 238 -7.35 22.00 6.08
C GLU A 238 -7.03 20.84 7.03
N GLY A 239 -7.03 21.13 8.33
CA GLY A 239 -6.59 20.20 9.37
C GLY A 239 -7.50 18.98 9.47
N HIS A 240 -8.81 19.15 9.28
CA HIS A 240 -9.75 18.04 9.24
C HIS A 240 -9.47 17.06 8.07
N GLY A 241 -9.00 17.57 6.92
CA GLY A 241 -8.55 16.72 5.81
C GLY A 241 -7.32 15.89 6.18
N TRP A 242 -6.35 16.48 6.90
CA TRP A 242 -5.20 15.72 7.43
C TRP A 242 -5.59 14.69 8.48
N TRP A 243 -6.64 14.96 9.26
CA TRP A 243 -7.23 13.97 10.17
C TRP A 243 -7.67 12.73 9.43
N HIS A 244 -8.39 12.84 8.30
CA HIS A 244 -8.76 11.68 7.47
C HIS A 244 -7.53 10.94 6.95
N VAL A 245 -6.54 11.66 6.43
CA VAL A 245 -5.32 11.03 5.90
C VAL A 245 -4.59 10.24 6.99
N LEU A 246 -4.39 10.83 8.16
CA LEU A 246 -3.62 10.22 9.24
C LEU A 246 -4.39 9.09 9.95
N THR A 247 -5.68 9.25 10.20
CA THR A 247 -6.52 8.18 10.76
C THR A 247 -6.75 7.04 9.77
N GLY A 248 -6.87 7.35 8.49
CA GLY A 248 -6.87 6.34 7.43
C GLY A 248 -5.54 5.59 7.37
N LEU A 249 -4.41 6.29 7.42
CA LEU A 249 -3.10 5.63 7.54
C LEU A 249 -2.95 4.87 8.85
N ALA A 250 -3.65 5.21 9.94
CA ALA A 250 -3.69 4.41 11.16
C ALA A 250 -4.30 3.00 10.96
N TYR A 251 -4.72 2.65 9.74
CA TYR A 251 -4.89 1.28 9.24
C TYR A 251 -3.75 0.30 9.64
N HIS A 252 -2.55 0.80 9.94
CA HIS A 252 -1.49 0.02 10.60
C HIS A 252 -2.00 -0.77 11.83
N MET A 253 -3.04 -0.30 12.53
CA MET A 253 -3.64 -0.99 13.67
C MET A 253 -4.42 -2.24 13.25
N ILE A 254 -5.13 -2.16 12.13
CA ILE A 254 -5.82 -3.32 11.54
C ILE A 254 -4.77 -4.34 11.07
N LEU A 255 -3.69 -3.89 10.42
CA LEU A 255 -2.60 -4.77 10.00
C LEU A 255 -1.83 -5.40 11.16
N TRP A 256 -1.49 -4.61 12.17
CA TRP A 256 -0.92 -5.12 13.41
C TRP A 256 -1.78 -6.25 13.95
N ARG A 257 -3.10 -6.08 13.87
CA ARG A 257 -4.03 -7.09 14.33
C ARG A 257 -4.08 -8.35 13.44
N VAL A 258 -4.06 -8.19 12.12
CA VAL A 258 -3.94 -9.33 11.19
C VAL A 258 -2.64 -10.09 11.47
N TRP A 259 -1.53 -9.37 11.67
CA TRP A 259 -0.22 -9.96 11.96
C TRP A 259 -0.21 -10.69 13.29
N LEU A 260 -0.73 -10.07 14.35
CA LEU A 260 -0.91 -10.69 15.66
C LEU A 260 -1.74 -11.98 15.56
N ASN A 261 -2.82 -11.98 14.78
CA ASN A 261 -3.66 -13.16 14.60
C ASN A 261 -2.89 -14.32 13.93
N ARG A 262 -2.09 -14.02 12.89
CA ARG A 262 -1.25 -15.01 12.20
C ARG A 262 -0.18 -15.62 13.10
N CYS A 263 0.54 -14.80 13.86
CA CYS A 263 1.52 -15.31 14.81
C CYS A 263 0.85 -16.07 15.96
N LEU A 264 -0.33 -15.67 16.44
CA LEU A 264 -1.07 -16.47 17.43
C LEU A 264 -1.48 -17.84 16.85
N ASP A 265 -1.76 -17.88 15.55
CA ASP A 265 -2.10 -19.13 14.86
C ASP A 265 -0.93 -20.08 14.63
N GLY A 266 0.32 -19.59 14.76
CA GLY A 266 1.51 -20.39 14.53
C GLY A 266 1.98 -20.38 13.07
N SER A 267 1.37 -19.55 12.23
CA SER A 267 1.70 -19.45 10.79
C SER A 267 2.73 -18.34 10.52
N GLU A 268 3.52 -17.90 11.51
CA GLU A 268 4.50 -16.83 11.34
C GLU A 268 5.58 -17.14 10.29
N ASN A 269 5.88 -18.42 10.03
CA ASN A 269 6.90 -18.82 9.05
C ASN A 269 6.38 -18.79 7.61
N GLU A 270 5.06 -18.90 7.42
CA GLU A 270 4.40 -18.91 6.10
C GLU A 270 4.17 -17.50 5.55
N PHE A 271 4.10 -16.52 6.45
CA PHE A 271 3.79 -15.14 6.14
C PHE A 271 4.94 -14.23 6.55
N MET A 272 4.95 -13.02 6.02
CA MET A 272 5.87 -11.98 6.47
C MET A 272 5.23 -10.60 6.32
N LEU A 273 5.78 -9.65 7.06
CA LEU A 273 5.44 -8.25 6.93
C LEU A 273 6.31 -7.60 5.85
N ASP A 274 5.73 -7.35 4.67
CA ASP A 274 6.36 -6.49 3.67
C ASP A 274 6.10 -5.03 4.05
N TRP A 275 7.14 -4.36 4.51
CA TRP A 275 7.09 -2.94 4.81
C TRP A 275 8.46 -2.26 4.67
N VAL A 276 8.53 -1.32 3.73
CA VAL A 276 9.65 -0.40 3.60
C VAL A 276 9.14 0.99 3.99
N PRO A 277 9.59 1.55 5.14
CA PRO A 277 9.14 2.85 5.61
C PRO A 277 9.23 3.93 4.52
N LEU A 278 8.20 4.78 4.42
CA LEU A 278 8.05 5.86 3.44
C LEU A 278 7.96 5.45 1.96
N ARG A 279 8.23 4.18 1.62
CA ARG A 279 8.19 3.68 0.23
C ARG A 279 6.97 2.80 -0.04
N SER A 280 6.55 2.01 0.94
CA SER A 280 5.37 1.14 0.80
C SER A 280 4.47 1.22 2.03
N VAL A 281 3.17 1.03 1.79
CA VAL A 281 2.21 0.78 2.88
C VAL A 281 2.36 -0.68 3.30
N PRO A 282 2.48 -0.95 4.61
CA PRO A 282 2.70 -2.30 5.11
C PRO A 282 1.62 -3.28 4.64
N GLN A 283 2.00 -4.54 4.54
CA GLN A 283 1.09 -5.64 4.19
C GLN A 283 1.63 -6.97 4.69
N VAL A 284 0.73 -7.88 5.06
CA VAL A 284 1.08 -9.26 5.41
C VAL A 284 0.91 -10.12 4.17
N LEU A 285 2.00 -10.69 3.68
CA LEU A 285 2.07 -11.47 2.44
C LEU A 285 2.53 -12.90 2.71
N LEU A 286 2.19 -13.83 1.81
CA LEU A 286 2.73 -15.18 1.82
C LEU A 286 4.22 -15.15 1.43
N ARG A 287 5.08 -15.75 2.25
CA ARG A 287 6.55 -15.74 2.08
C ARG A 287 7.00 -16.44 0.80
N GLU A 288 6.32 -17.51 0.42
CA GLU A 288 6.64 -18.29 -0.79
C GLU A 288 6.45 -17.47 -2.07
N VAL A 289 5.40 -16.65 -2.14
CA VAL A 289 5.10 -15.81 -3.30
C VAL A 289 6.22 -14.82 -3.57
N GLU A 290 6.73 -14.16 -2.53
CA GLU A 290 7.83 -13.21 -2.70
C GLU A 290 9.14 -13.92 -3.01
N THR A 291 9.41 -15.07 -2.39
CA THR A 291 10.62 -15.85 -2.66
C THR A 291 10.67 -16.27 -4.12
N GLN A 292 9.54 -16.75 -4.67
CA GLN A 292 9.41 -17.09 -6.08
C GLN A 292 9.53 -15.85 -6.98
N ALA A 293 8.94 -14.72 -6.60
CA ALA A 293 9.04 -13.47 -7.37
C ALA A 293 10.47 -12.93 -7.41
N ILE A 294 11.19 -12.94 -6.29
CA ILE A 294 12.61 -12.53 -6.21
C ILE A 294 13.47 -13.45 -7.07
N ALA A 295 13.30 -14.77 -6.95
CA ALA A 295 14.05 -15.74 -7.74
C ALA A 295 13.81 -15.56 -9.26
N ALA A 296 12.57 -15.36 -9.67
CA ALA A 296 12.22 -15.07 -11.06
C ALA A 296 12.87 -13.76 -11.54
N GLN A 297 12.81 -12.70 -10.74
CA GLN A 297 13.39 -11.41 -11.09
C GLN A 297 14.93 -11.46 -11.22
N GLN A 298 15.59 -12.22 -10.35
CA GLN A 298 17.04 -12.45 -10.42
C GLN A 298 17.42 -13.18 -11.72
N GLN A 299 16.68 -14.24 -12.08
CA GLN A 299 16.91 -14.97 -13.34
C GLN A 299 16.69 -14.09 -14.57
N ILE A 300 15.63 -13.28 -14.59
CA ILE A 300 15.36 -12.32 -15.66
C ILE A 300 16.52 -11.32 -15.78
N SER A 301 16.99 -10.76 -14.65
CA SER A 301 18.11 -9.83 -14.65
C SER A 301 19.40 -10.46 -15.22
N LEU A 302 19.71 -11.69 -14.83
CA LEU A 302 20.90 -12.41 -15.33
C LEU A 302 20.82 -12.64 -16.85
N VAL A 303 19.68 -13.13 -17.34
CA VAL A 303 19.49 -13.37 -18.79
C VAL A 303 19.53 -12.06 -19.58
N ARG A 304 18.92 -10.98 -19.08
CA ARG A 304 19.02 -9.65 -19.70
C ARG A 304 20.46 -9.17 -19.83
N THR A 305 21.28 -9.37 -18.80
CA THR A 305 22.72 -9.03 -18.86
C THR A 305 23.46 -9.88 -19.89
N GLN A 306 23.17 -11.18 -19.99
CA GLN A 306 23.77 -12.08 -20.99
C GLN A 306 23.39 -11.68 -22.42
N VAL A 307 22.11 -11.39 -22.67
CA VAL A 307 21.62 -10.88 -23.97
C VAL A 307 22.35 -9.59 -24.33
N ALA A 308 22.43 -8.63 -23.41
CA ALA A 308 23.13 -7.38 -23.65
C ALA A 308 24.63 -7.57 -23.96
N SER A 309 25.30 -8.55 -23.33
CA SER A 309 26.69 -8.89 -23.62
C SER A 309 26.85 -9.46 -25.03
N LYS A 310 26.04 -10.48 -25.38
CA LYS A 310 26.10 -11.14 -26.68
C LYS A 310 25.73 -10.20 -27.83
N GLN A 311 24.79 -9.30 -27.60
CA GLN A 311 24.40 -8.30 -28.60
C GLN A 311 25.49 -7.24 -28.83
N ARG A 312 26.33 -6.95 -27.82
CA ARG A 312 27.53 -6.13 -28.00
C ARG A 312 28.60 -6.87 -28.83
N GLU A 313 28.85 -8.15 -28.55
CA GLU A 313 29.76 -8.99 -29.34
C GLU A 313 29.32 -9.06 -30.81
N MET A 314 28.01 -9.25 -31.06
CA MET A 314 27.45 -9.27 -32.41
C MET A 314 27.67 -7.95 -33.15
N ARG A 315 27.42 -6.80 -32.51
CA ARG A 315 27.67 -5.49 -33.11
C ARG A 315 29.15 -5.27 -33.42
N LEU A 316 30.05 -5.70 -32.54
CA LEU A 316 31.49 -5.61 -32.77
C LEU A 316 31.92 -6.46 -33.97
N ALA A 317 31.42 -7.69 -34.07
CA ALA A 317 31.69 -8.58 -35.20
C ALA A 317 31.13 -8.03 -36.52
N GLN A 318 29.92 -7.45 -36.50
CA GLN A 318 29.31 -6.76 -37.65
C GLN A 318 30.16 -5.58 -38.13
N LEU A 319 30.61 -4.73 -37.21
CA LEU A 319 31.48 -3.59 -37.52
C LEU A 319 32.84 -4.05 -38.07
N THR A 320 33.42 -5.08 -37.45
CA THR A 320 34.72 -5.61 -37.90
C THR A 320 34.60 -6.19 -39.31
N ARG A 321 33.49 -6.87 -39.63
CA ARG A 321 33.20 -7.36 -40.97
C ARG A 321 33.00 -6.21 -41.97
N SER A 322 32.28 -5.14 -41.60
CA SER A 322 32.09 -3.99 -42.51
C SER A 322 33.41 -3.30 -42.82
N GLU A 323 34.28 -3.11 -41.83
CA GLU A 323 35.61 -2.54 -42.01
C GLU A 323 36.47 -3.41 -42.94
N ILE A 324 36.51 -4.73 -42.69
CA ILE A 324 37.27 -5.68 -43.54
C ILE A 324 36.72 -5.72 -44.97
N SER A 325 35.41 -5.56 -45.17
CA SER A 325 34.80 -5.53 -46.50
C SER A 325 35.12 -4.29 -47.33
N SER A 326 35.57 -3.21 -46.68
CA SER A 326 36.00 -1.99 -47.36
C SER A 326 37.43 -2.06 -47.89
N LEU A 327 38.21 -3.07 -47.47
CA LEU A 327 39.62 -3.22 -47.83
C LEU A 327 39.79 -3.92 -49.20
N PRO A 328 40.82 -3.56 -49.98
CA PRO A 328 41.18 -4.30 -51.19
C PRO A 328 41.54 -5.78 -50.89
N PRO A 329 41.24 -6.74 -51.80
CA PRO A 329 41.46 -8.17 -51.57
C PRO A 329 42.91 -8.56 -51.27
N ASP A 330 43.87 -7.79 -51.79
CA ASP A 330 45.31 -8.04 -51.67
C ASP A 330 45.93 -7.47 -50.38
N THR A 331 45.12 -6.91 -49.48
CA THR A 331 45.59 -6.31 -48.23
C THR A 331 45.97 -7.38 -47.22
N ALA A 332 47.17 -7.30 -46.64
CA ALA A 332 47.61 -8.20 -45.59
C ALA A 332 46.84 -7.96 -44.28
N VAL A 333 45.98 -8.90 -43.90
CA VAL A 333 45.20 -8.87 -42.64
C VAL A 333 45.72 -9.92 -41.67
N TYR A 334 45.69 -9.59 -40.38
CA TYR A 334 46.20 -10.44 -39.32
C TYR A 334 45.13 -10.72 -38.25
N GLU A 335 44.92 -11.99 -37.92
CA GLU A 335 44.00 -12.42 -36.86
C GLU A 335 44.76 -12.70 -35.56
N GLY A 336 44.23 -12.21 -34.42
CA GLY A 336 44.78 -12.50 -33.10
C GLY A 336 44.38 -13.89 -32.61
N VAL A 337 45.33 -14.80 -32.44
CA VAL A 337 45.09 -16.22 -32.04
C VAL A 337 45.24 -16.45 -30.53
N GLY A 338 45.24 -15.37 -29.74
CA GLY A 338 45.41 -15.39 -28.29
C GLY A 338 46.73 -14.79 -27.79
N LYS A 339 46.90 -14.79 -26.47
CA LYS A 339 48.08 -14.25 -25.78
C LYS A 339 49.07 -15.38 -25.48
N ILE A 340 50.33 -15.23 -25.90
CA ILE A 340 51.43 -16.15 -25.56
C ILE A 340 51.95 -15.83 -24.14
N SER A 341 51.86 -14.57 -23.73
CA SER A 341 52.22 -14.05 -22.41
C SER A 341 51.41 -12.78 -22.13
N CYS A 342 51.41 -12.27 -20.90
CA CYS A 342 50.64 -11.09 -20.45
C CYS A 342 50.86 -9.84 -21.34
N ARG A 343 51.94 -9.79 -22.14
CA ARG A 343 52.28 -8.67 -23.05
C ARG A 343 52.41 -9.02 -24.55
N LEU A 344 52.21 -10.28 -24.97
CA LEU A 344 52.43 -10.70 -26.37
C LEU A 344 51.18 -11.39 -26.92
N VAL A 345 50.54 -10.74 -27.90
CA VAL A 345 49.42 -11.30 -28.68
C VAL A 345 49.99 -11.87 -29.98
N ARG A 346 49.67 -13.12 -30.31
CA ARG A 346 50.09 -13.72 -31.56
C ARG A 346 49.12 -13.35 -32.66
N PHE A 347 49.64 -12.82 -33.75
CA PHE A 347 48.88 -12.48 -34.94
C PHE A 347 49.32 -13.39 -36.09
N VAL A 348 48.36 -14.00 -36.79
CA VAL A 348 48.60 -14.85 -37.95
C VAL A 348 48.01 -14.18 -39.18
N ALA A 349 48.78 -14.14 -40.28
CA ALA A 349 48.30 -13.59 -41.55
C ALA A 349 47.20 -14.49 -42.12
N VAL A 350 46.04 -13.92 -42.42
CA VAL A 350 44.88 -14.63 -42.98
C VAL A 350 44.35 -13.84 -44.19
N PRO A 351 44.08 -14.50 -45.33
CA PRO A 351 43.47 -13.83 -46.47
C PRO A 351 42.10 -13.22 -46.12
N VAL A 352 41.80 -12.06 -46.70
CA VAL A 352 40.53 -11.33 -46.48
C VAL A 352 39.28 -12.21 -46.68
N PRO A 353 39.17 -13.06 -47.73
CA PRO A 353 37.98 -13.89 -47.95
C PRO A 353 37.74 -14.90 -46.82
N THR A 354 38.81 -15.53 -46.34
CA THR A 354 38.76 -16.54 -45.26
C THR A 354 38.33 -15.91 -43.93
N LEU A 355 38.82 -14.69 -43.64
CA LEU A 355 38.43 -13.97 -42.43
C LEU A 355 36.97 -13.50 -42.48
N GLN A 356 36.49 -13.06 -43.64
CA GLN A 356 35.08 -12.69 -43.83
C GLN A 356 34.13 -13.88 -43.64
N GLU A 357 34.48 -15.05 -44.16
CA GLU A 357 33.71 -16.29 -43.95
C GLU A 357 33.66 -16.67 -42.47
N LYS A 358 34.80 -16.62 -41.78
CA LYS A 358 34.90 -16.90 -40.34
C LYS A 358 34.05 -15.93 -39.50
N LEU A 359 34.15 -14.62 -39.76
CA LEU A 359 33.31 -13.62 -39.09
C LEU A 359 31.82 -13.83 -39.40
N GLY A 360 31.49 -14.23 -40.64
CA GLY A 360 30.13 -14.62 -41.03
C GLY A 360 29.60 -15.80 -40.21
N SER A 361 30.42 -16.84 -40.00
CA SER A 361 30.06 -17.99 -39.16
C SER A 361 29.87 -17.59 -37.69
N GLN A 362 30.80 -16.82 -37.12
CA GLN A 362 30.72 -16.33 -35.73
C GLN A 362 29.49 -15.45 -35.51
N MET A 363 29.14 -14.58 -36.46
CA MET A 363 27.93 -13.78 -36.39
C MET A 363 26.67 -14.65 -36.33
N LYS A 364 26.60 -15.70 -37.16
CA LYS A 364 25.46 -16.62 -37.19
C LYS A 364 25.32 -17.42 -35.90
N ASP A 365 26.46 -17.84 -35.31
CA ASP A 365 26.48 -18.54 -34.03
C ASP A 365 25.99 -17.62 -32.90
N ILE A 366 26.50 -16.38 -32.83
CA ILE A 366 26.07 -15.38 -31.84
C ILE A 366 24.59 -15.01 -32.03
N GLU A 367 24.12 -14.86 -33.27
CA GLU A 367 22.71 -14.60 -33.58
C GLU A 367 21.82 -15.74 -33.06
N THR A 368 22.23 -16.99 -33.27
CA THR A 368 21.52 -18.17 -32.76
C THR A 368 21.48 -18.20 -31.22
N GLU A 369 22.59 -17.83 -30.56
CA GLU A 369 22.65 -17.71 -29.10
C GLU A 369 21.76 -16.58 -28.56
N VAL A 370 21.76 -15.41 -29.22
CA VAL A 370 20.91 -14.27 -28.85
C VAL A 370 19.44 -14.64 -28.99
N ASP A 371 19.05 -15.32 -30.07
CA ASP A 371 17.68 -15.80 -30.27
C ASP A 371 17.27 -16.83 -29.21
N ALA A 372 18.15 -17.77 -28.86
CA ALA A 372 17.90 -18.74 -27.82
C ALA A 372 17.73 -18.08 -26.44
N LEU A 373 18.60 -17.13 -26.09
CA LEU A 373 18.50 -16.35 -24.86
C LEU A 373 17.27 -15.44 -24.86
N GLY A 374 16.90 -14.86 -26.01
CA GLY A 374 15.69 -14.06 -26.19
C GLY A 374 14.42 -14.87 -25.96
N LYS A 375 14.34 -16.09 -26.52
CA LYS A 375 13.24 -17.03 -26.25
C LYS A 375 13.16 -17.41 -24.77
N ARG A 376 14.31 -17.68 -24.14
CA ARG A 376 14.39 -17.97 -22.70
C ARG A 376 13.94 -16.78 -21.86
N LEU A 377 14.37 -15.56 -22.19
CA LEU A 377 13.95 -14.34 -21.51
C LEU A 377 12.44 -14.15 -21.63
N HIS A 378 11.90 -14.27 -22.84
CA HIS A 378 10.47 -14.16 -23.08
C HIS A 378 9.66 -15.21 -22.32
N TYR A 379 10.13 -16.46 -22.26
CA TYR A 379 9.53 -17.51 -21.46
C TYR A 379 9.53 -17.17 -19.96
N LEU A 380 10.65 -16.70 -19.42
CA LEU A 380 10.77 -16.32 -18.00
C LEU A 380 9.87 -15.12 -17.66
N GLU A 381 9.84 -14.09 -18.51
CA GLU A 381 8.97 -12.93 -18.34
C GLU A 381 7.49 -13.31 -18.42
N THR A 382 7.12 -14.18 -19.37
CA THR A 382 5.75 -14.69 -19.51
C THR A 382 5.37 -15.57 -18.33
N THR A 383 6.29 -16.41 -17.83
CA THR A 383 6.05 -17.24 -16.64
C THR A 383 5.90 -16.38 -15.40
N ALA A 384 6.77 -15.39 -15.20
CA ALA A 384 6.67 -14.45 -14.07
C ALA A 384 5.35 -13.66 -14.13
N LYS A 385 4.97 -13.19 -15.32
CA LYS A 385 3.69 -12.51 -15.55
C LYS A 385 2.50 -13.43 -15.32
N ASN A 386 2.53 -14.67 -15.81
CA ASN A 386 1.47 -15.65 -15.61
C ASN A 386 1.35 -16.08 -14.14
N SER A 387 2.47 -16.22 -13.42
CA SER A 387 2.46 -16.48 -11.98
C SER A 387 1.88 -15.30 -11.23
N GLN A 388 2.25 -14.06 -11.59
CA GLN A 388 1.63 -12.86 -11.04
C GLN A 388 0.13 -12.78 -11.37
N GLU A 389 -0.27 -13.09 -12.60
CA GLU A 389 -1.68 -13.12 -13.03
C GLU A 389 -2.45 -14.28 -12.38
N HIS A 390 -1.83 -15.42 -12.13
CA HIS A 390 -2.43 -16.56 -11.44
C HIS A 390 -2.61 -16.25 -9.97
N ILE A 391 -1.60 -15.65 -9.33
CA ILE A 391 -1.74 -15.05 -8.01
C ILE A 391 -2.89 -14.06 -8.07
N GLU A 392 -2.90 -13.07 -8.98
CA GLU A 392 -3.99 -12.09 -9.14
C GLU A 392 -5.36 -12.71 -9.40
N LYS A 393 -5.44 -13.83 -10.13
CA LYS A 393 -6.68 -14.57 -10.37
C LYS A 393 -7.14 -15.30 -9.10
N ILE A 394 -6.23 -15.84 -8.30
CA ILE A 394 -6.54 -16.29 -6.93
C ILE A 394 -6.96 -15.10 -6.06
N LEU A 395 -6.32 -13.93 -6.21
CA LEU A 395 -6.70 -12.70 -5.49
C LEU A 395 -8.09 -12.18 -5.92
N LYS A 396 -8.49 -12.37 -7.19
CA LYS A 396 -9.77 -11.91 -7.77
C LYS A 396 -10.89 -12.95 -7.64
N GLY A 397 -10.56 -14.24 -7.69
CA GLY A 397 -11.45 -15.37 -7.55
C GLY A 397 -11.43 -15.90 -6.14
N GLY A 398 -11.96 -15.13 -5.19
CA GLY A 398 -12.25 -15.62 -3.84
C GLY A 398 -13.42 -16.62 -3.87
N GLY A 399 -13.21 -17.80 -4.45
CA GLY A 399 -14.25 -18.81 -4.59
C GLY A 399 -13.73 -20.15 -5.14
N GLN A 400 -13.36 -21.03 -4.21
CA GLN A 400 -13.26 -22.49 -4.30
C GLN A 400 -12.13 -23.14 -5.15
N PRO A 401 -11.44 -24.19 -4.64
CA PRO A 401 -11.15 -25.35 -5.46
C PRO A 401 -12.41 -26.16 -5.77
#